data_AF-A0AAN2BL36-F1
#
_entry.id   AF-A0AAN2BL36-F1
#
_cell.length_a   1.000
_cell.length_b   1.000
_cell.length_c   1.000
_cell.angle_alpha   90.00
_cell.angle_beta   90.00
_cell.angle_gamma   90.00
#
_symmetry.space_group_name_H-M   'P 1'
#
loop_
_entity.id
_entity.type
_entity.pdbx_description
1 polymer ?
#
loop_
_entity_poly.entity_id
_entity_poly.type
_entity_poly.pdbx_seq_one_letter_code
_entity_poly.pdbx_strand_id
1 'polypeptide(L)'
;MQNNEAVSTDLATPGLIRIICIDAHIPRKRMEVKLSRHANISGSNGSGKTTLLKLVPFFYGAIPTELVERVGKKTSFTDYYLARPTSMIIFEYMTPRGPKCAVVYRHASGTKPAYRFLDEPFNIEYFSEIKDGESVFIESRSLGRHWTLLKLGHSNQLDTVTDYRAVIQGDRSLVARSNQARELAQLSAAYSLGGSKGSMYWSNRTGHINKR
;
A
#
# COMPACT_ATOMS: atom_id res chain seq x y z
N MET A 1 12.82 17.83 -43.35
CA MET A 1 12.69 18.27 -41.95
C MET A 1 11.66 17.38 -41.30
N GLN A 2 12.10 16.31 -40.61
CA GLN A 2 11.22 15.43 -39.84
C GLN A 2 11.30 15.89 -38.39
N ASN A 3 10.19 16.41 -37.87
CA ASN A 3 10.05 16.77 -36.48
C ASN A 3 9.92 15.50 -35.64
N ASN A 4 10.91 15.34 -34.76
CA ASN A 4 11.06 14.28 -33.80
C ASN A 4 10.08 14.56 -32.64
N GLU A 5 8.90 13.96 -32.65
CA GLU A 5 8.05 13.91 -31.45
C GLU A 5 8.71 12.98 -30.44
N ALA A 6 9.48 13.59 -29.53
CA ALA A 6 9.88 12.94 -28.31
C ALA A 6 8.59 12.55 -27.56
N VAL A 7 8.25 11.26 -27.61
CA VAL A 7 7.31 10.62 -26.69
C VAL A 7 7.85 10.90 -25.29
N SER A 8 7.31 11.92 -24.63
CA SER A 8 7.59 12.20 -23.24
C SER A 8 7.09 11.00 -22.44
N THR A 9 8.02 10.15 -22.01
CA THR A 9 7.76 9.11 -21.03
C THR A 9 7.20 9.83 -19.81
N ASP A 10 5.87 9.77 -19.62
CA ASP A 10 5.19 10.27 -18.43
C ASP A 10 5.84 9.59 -17.23
N LEU A 11 6.77 10.29 -16.58
CA LEU A 11 7.32 9.86 -15.31
C LEU A 11 6.14 9.89 -14.33
N ALA A 12 5.56 8.73 -14.07
CA ALA A 12 4.39 8.60 -13.22
C ALA A 12 4.62 9.36 -11.92
N THR A 13 3.84 10.42 -11.71
CA THR A 13 3.98 11.31 -10.55
C THR A 13 3.81 10.49 -9.26
N PRO A 14 4.73 10.60 -8.29
CA PRO A 14 4.57 9.94 -7.00
C PRO A 14 3.25 10.31 -6.34
N GLY A 15 2.53 9.33 -5.81
CA GLY A 15 1.21 9.55 -5.24
C GLY A 15 0.30 8.34 -5.31
N LEU A 16 -0.85 8.46 -4.66
CA LEU A 16 -1.86 7.41 -4.59
C LEU A 16 -2.50 7.17 -5.96
N ILE A 17 -2.50 5.92 -6.44
CA ILE A 17 -3.07 5.52 -7.74
C ILE A 17 -4.51 5.05 -7.57
N ARG A 18 -4.73 4.13 -6.63
CA ARG A 18 -6.06 3.59 -6.32
C ARG A 18 -6.13 3.02 -4.91
N ILE A 19 -7.37 2.92 -4.43
CA ILE A 19 -7.73 2.29 -3.16
C ILE A 19 -8.51 1.03 -3.50
N ILE A 20 -8.06 -0.11 -2.97
CA ILE A 20 -8.69 -1.41 -3.10
C ILE A 20 -9.12 -1.86 -1.71
N CYS A 21 -10.34 -2.36 -1.59
CA CYS A 21 -10.81 -3.05 -0.40
C CYS A 21 -11.06 -4.51 -0.76
N ILE A 22 -10.43 -5.43 -0.02
CA ILE A 22 -10.69 -6.87 -0.10
C ILE A 22 -11.48 -7.26 1.14
N ASP A 23 -12.62 -7.89 0.91
CA ASP A 23 -13.47 -8.45 1.96
C ASP A 23 -13.68 -7.49 3.15
N ALA A 24 -13.92 -6.20 2.86
CA ALA A 24 -13.90 -5.12 3.85
C ALA A 24 -15.30 -4.80 4.41
N HIS A 25 -15.87 -3.64 4.09
CA HIS A 25 -17.25 -3.31 4.48
C HIS A 25 -18.31 -4.11 3.68
N ILE A 26 -17.92 -4.72 2.54
CA ILE A 26 -18.74 -5.67 1.79
C ILE A 26 -18.12 -7.08 1.87
N PRO A 27 -18.84 -8.08 2.43
CA PRO A 27 -18.36 -9.45 2.54
C PRO A 27 -18.02 -10.11 1.21
N ARG A 28 -16.90 -10.85 1.19
CA ARG A 28 -16.37 -11.69 0.10
C ARG A 28 -16.20 -10.97 -1.24
N LYS A 29 -16.11 -9.64 -1.24
CA LYS A 29 -15.96 -8.84 -2.46
C LYS A 29 -14.69 -8.01 -2.45
N ARG A 30 -14.17 -7.79 -3.66
CA ARG A 30 -13.19 -6.75 -3.95
C ARG A 30 -13.91 -5.51 -4.45
N MET A 31 -13.48 -4.34 -3.98
CA MET A 31 -13.92 -3.05 -4.47
C MET A 31 -12.71 -2.19 -4.76
N GLU A 32 -12.78 -1.36 -5.81
CA GLU A 32 -11.72 -0.39 -6.08
C GLU A 32 -12.26 0.97 -6.52
N VAL A 33 -11.48 2.00 -6.20
CA VAL A 33 -11.62 3.36 -6.71
C VAL A 33 -10.27 3.84 -7.21
N LYS A 34 -10.21 4.29 -8.47
CA LYS A 34 -9.02 4.89 -9.09
C LYS A 34 -9.05 6.41 -8.85
N LEU A 35 -7.88 6.99 -8.59
CA LEU A 35 -7.71 8.41 -8.28
C LEU A 35 -7.03 9.21 -9.41
N SER A 36 -7.03 8.67 -10.64
CA SER A 36 -6.41 9.31 -11.81
C SER A 36 -6.88 10.76 -12.01
N ARG A 37 -5.98 11.61 -12.53
CA ARG A 37 -6.18 13.07 -12.73
C ARG A 37 -7.44 13.45 -13.55
N HIS A 38 -8.01 12.50 -14.29
CA HIS A 38 -9.26 12.63 -15.04
C HIS A 38 -10.28 11.53 -14.68
N ALA A 39 -10.31 11.07 -13.43
CA ALA A 39 -11.20 9.99 -13.00
C ALA A 39 -12.68 10.39 -13.25
N ASN A 40 -13.18 10.03 -14.43
CA ASN A 40 -14.60 9.84 -14.67
C ASN A 40 -15.04 8.76 -13.70
N ILE A 41 -15.62 9.18 -12.57
CA ILE A 41 -16.30 8.31 -11.60
C ILE A 41 -17.48 7.69 -12.35
N SER A 42 -17.22 6.62 -13.09
CA SER A 42 -18.24 5.82 -13.77
C SER A 42 -18.57 4.66 -12.84
N GLY A 43 -19.62 4.84 -12.07
CA GLY A 43 -20.17 3.83 -11.18
C GLY A 43 -21.53 4.28 -10.69
N SER A 44 -22.48 3.36 -10.61
CA SER A 44 -23.82 3.65 -10.12
C SER A 44 -23.78 4.22 -8.69
N ASN A 45 -24.62 5.22 -8.45
CA ASN A 45 -24.85 5.81 -7.13
C ASN A 45 -25.19 4.69 -6.13
N GLY A 46 -24.40 4.56 -5.06
CA GLY A 46 -24.64 3.56 -3.99
C GLY A 46 -23.63 2.41 -3.87
N SER A 47 -22.64 2.31 -4.76
CA SER A 47 -21.63 1.23 -4.74
C SER A 47 -20.54 1.35 -3.66
N GLY A 48 -20.58 2.33 -2.74
CA GLY A 48 -19.58 2.51 -1.68
C GLY A 48 -18.27 3.23 -2.11
N LYS A 49 -18.16 3.70 -3.36
CA LYS A 49 -16.97 4.43 -3.86
C LYS A 49 -16.68 5.73 -3.11
N THR A 50 -17.70 6.52 -2.75
CA THR A 50 -17.55 7.75 -1.94
C THR A 50 -17.04 7.43 -0.53
N THR A 51 -17.41 6.27 0.01
CA THR A 51 -16.90 5.78 1.30
C THR A 51 -15.42 5.45 1.21
N LEU A 52 -14.97 4.83 0.10
CA LEU A 52 -13.54 4.58 -0.14
C LEU A 52 -12.73 5.87 -0.30
N LEU A 53 -13.27 6.93 -0.91
CA LEU A 53 -12.58 8.23 -1.02
C LEU A 53 -12.28 8.85 0.36
N LYS A 54 -13.04 8.52 1.39
CA LYS A 54 -12.74 8.95 2.78
C LYS A 54 -11.44 8.35 3.32
N LEU A 55 -10.91 7.29 2.70
CA LEU A 55 -9.64 6.64 3.09
C LEU A 55 -8.40 7.37 2.54
N VAL A 56 -8.54 8.39 1.70
CA VAL A 56 -7.39 9.13 1.14
C VAL A 56 -6.51 9.75 2.25
N PRO A 57 -7.03 10.47 3.27
CA PRO A 57 -6.19 10.95 4.37
C PRO A 57 -5.54 9.83 5.18
N PHE A 58 -6.19 8.66 5.27
CA PHE A 58 -5.66 7.50 5.99
C PHE A 58 -4.42 6.92 5.29
N PHE A 59 -4.38 6.96 3.95
CA PHE A 59 -3.15 6.63 3.19
C PHE A 59 -1.96 7.51 3.63
N TYR A 60 -2.18 8.81 3.82
CA TYR A 60 -1.14 9.72 4.34
C TYR A 60 -0.93 9.61 5.85
N GLY A 61 -1.62 8.67 6.51
CA GLY A 61 -1.44 8.34 7.91
C GLY A 61 -2.40 9.02 8.86
N ALA A 62 -3.50 9.67 8.44
CA ALA A 62 -4.51 10.19 9.38
C ALA A 62 -4.97 9.12 10.40
N ILE A 63 -5.39 9.52 11.61
CA ILE A 63 -5.75 8.55 12.66
C ILE A 63 -7.10 7.90 12.34
N PRO A 64 -7.28 6.57 12.49
CA PRO A 64 -8.55 5.90 12.17
C PRO A 64 -9.80 6.50 12.84
N THR A 65 -9.68 7.01 14.06
CA THR A 65 -10.79 7.61 14.83
C THR A 65 -11.40 8.82 14.12
N GLU A 66 -10.56 9.65 13.50
CA GLU A 66 -10.98 10.84 12.75
C GLU A 66 -11.78 10.50 11.47
N LEU A 67 -11.61 9.28 10.93
CA LEU A 67 -12.33 8.83 9.74
C LEU A 67 -13.74 8.29 10.05
N VAL A 68 -13.92 7.68 11.22
CA VAL A 68 -15.15 6.98 11.63
C VAL A 68 -16.27 7.96 12.00
N GLU A 69 -15.92 9.08 12.63
CA GLU A 69 -16.88 10.13 13.00
C GLU A 69 -17.65 10.66 11.78
N ARG A 70 -17.07 10.56 10.57
CA ARG A 70 -17.67 10.98 9.30
C ARG A 70 -18.60 9.93 8.65
N VAL A 71 -18.79 8.75 9.24
CA VAL A 71 -19.60 7.65 8.68
C VAL A 71 -20.93 7.44 9.42
N GLY A 72 -21.15 8.13 10.54
CA GLY A 72 -22.47 8.18 11.21
C GLY A 72 -22.91 6.88 11.90
N LYS A 73 -22.08 5.83 11.89
CA LYS A 73 -22.27 4.61 12.68
C LYS A 73 -21.30 4.60 13.85
N LYS A 74 -21.77 4.28 15.06
CA LYS A 74 -20.95 4.10 16.29
C LYS A 74 -20.06 2.84 16.22
N THR A 75 -19.46 2.55 15.08
CA THR A 75 -18.69 1.34 14.82
C THR A 75 -17.25 1.75 14.58
N SER A 76 -16.29 1.11 15.26
CA SER A 76 -14.86 1.45 15.11
C SER A 76 -14.38 1.27 13.67
N PHE A 77 -13.26 1.90 13.31
CA PHE A 77 -12.67 1.77 11.97
C PHE A 77 -12.38 0.31 11.61
N THR A 78 -11.81 -0.42 12.57
CA THR A 78 -11.48 -1.84 12.41
C THR A 78 -12.73 -2.69 12.26
N ASP A 79 -13.81 -2.38 12.98
CA ASP A 79 -15.08 -3.12 12.85
C ASP A 79 -15.81 -2.81 11.56
N TYR A 80 -15.68 -1.59 11.03
CA TYR A 80 -16.32 -1.22 9.78
C TYR A 80 -15.59 -1.76 8.54
N TYR A 81 -14.27 -1.54 8.45
CA TYR A 81 -13.49 -1.92 7.25
C TYR A 81 -12.77 -3.26 7.38
N LEU A 82 -12.40 -3.68 8.59
CA LEU A 82 -11.45 -4.76 8.83
C LEU A 82 -12.05 -5.88 9.70
N ALA A 83 -13.35 -6.16 9.50
CA ALA A 83 -14.13 -7.02 10.38
C ALA A 83 -13.72 -8.49 10.36
N ARG A 84 -13.12 -8.96 9.26
CA ARG A 84 -12.79 -10.38 9.03
C ARG A 84 -11.28 -10.57 8.93
N PRO A 85 -10.77 -11.80 9.19
CA PRO A 85 -9.34 -12.10 9.05
C PRO A 85 -8.77 -11.81 7.66
N THR A 86 -9.61 -11.92 6.64
CA THR A 86 -9.35 -11.66 5.22
C THR A 86 -9.60 -10.21 4.80
N SER A 87 -10.13 -9.37 5.69
CA SER A 87 -10.41 -7.96 5.38
C SER A 87 -9.13 -7.14 5.27
N MET A 88 -8.95 -6.48 4.14
CA MET A 88 -7.79 -5.61 3.89
C MET A 88 -8.19 -4.33 3.14
N ILE A 89 -7.50 -3.24 3.45
CA ILE A 89 -7.44 -2.05 2.62
C ILE A 89 -6.05 -2.00 1.99
N ILE A 90 -5.99 -1.86 0.66
CA ILE A 90 -4.75 -1.76 -0.09
C ILE A 90 -4.73 -0.41 -0.81
N PHE A 91 -3.67 0.33 -0.57
CA PHE A 91 -3.33 1.53 -1.31
C PHE A 91 -2.26 1.17 -2.31
N GLU A 92 -2.59 1.18 -3.60
CA GLU A 92 -1.56 1.13 -4.64
C GLU A 92 -1.13 2.54 -4.96
N TYR A 93 0.17 2.79 -4.93
CA TYR A 93 0.73 4.12 -5.09
C TYR A 93 2.04 4.09 -5.87
N MET A 94 2.35 5.21 -6.53
CA MET A 94 3.61 5.39 -7.24
C MET A 94 4.64 6.02 -6.31
N THR A 95 5.87 5.53 -6.39
CA THR A 95 7.06 6.17 -5.81
C THR A 95 8.09 6.42 -6.90
N PRO A 96 9.15 7.22 -6.65
CA PRO A 96 10.28 7.32 -7.56
C PRO A 96 11.00 5.99 -7.85
N ARG A 97 10.75 4.95 -7.04
CA ARG A 97 11.31 3.59 -7.16
C ARG A 97 10.35 2.61 -7.83
N GLY A 98 9.22 3.09 -8.35
CA GLY A 98 8.18 2.27 -8.97
C GLY A 98 6.91 2.13 -8.12
N PRO A 99 5.91 1.40 -8.63
CA PRO A 99 4.65 1.17 -7.95
C PRO A 99 4.83 0.26 -6.73
N LYS A 100 4.05 0.53 -5.69
CA LYS A 100 4.09 -0.18 -4.40
C LYS A 100 2.68 -0.35 -3.86
N CYS A 101 2.51 -1.23 -2.88
CA CYS A 101 1.30 -1.34 -2.09
C CYS A 101 1.54 -1.06 -0.61
N ALA A 102 0.68 -0.25 -0.01
CA ALA A 102 0.55 -0.13 1.44
C ALA A 102 -0.74 -0.84 1.86
N VAL A 103 -0.62 -1.81 2.75
CA VAL A 103 -1.70 -2.74 3.12
C VAL A 103 -2.05 -2.56 4.58
N VAL A 104 -3.33 -2.42 4.87
CA VAL A 104 -3.88 -2.24 6.21
C VAL A 104 -4.88 -3.35 6.52
N TYR A 105 -4.72 -3.97 7.69
CA TYR A 105 -5.56 -5.05 8.16
C TYR A 105 -5.72 -5.00 9.68
N ARG A 106 -6.60 -5.82 10.24
CA ARG A 106 -6.83 -5.87 11.70
C ARG A 106 -5.63 -6.51 12.39
N HIS A 107 -5.05 -5.79 13.35
CA HIS A 107 -3.99 -6.31 14.22
C HIS A 107 -4.52 -7.48 15.07
N ALA A 108 -3.65 -8.42 15.47
CA ALA A 108 -4.03 -9.59 16.25
C ALA A 108 -4.70 -9.26 17.61
N SER A 109 -4.43 -8.07 18.17
CA SER A 109 -5.11 -7.56 19.37
C SER A 109 -6.61 -7.25 19.14
N GLY A 110 -7.07 -7.23 17.89
CA GLY A 110 -8.47 -7.02 17.52
C GLY A 110 -8.96 -5.57 17.51
N THR A 111 -8.23 -4.65 18.15
CA THR A 111 -8.69 -3.28 18.45
C THR A 111 -8.08 -2.18 17.58
N LYS A 112 -7.02 -2.49 16.84
CA LYS A 112 -6.26 -1.50 16.06
C LYS A 112 -5.90 -2.04 14.67
N PRO A 113 -5.63 -1.17 13.69
CA PRO A 113 -5.03 -1.60 12.43
C PRO A 113 -3.54 -1.97 12.60
N ALA A 114 -3.06 -2.80 11.69
CA ALA A 114 -1.66 -3.09 11.42
C ALA A 114 -1.35 -2.79 9.95
N TYR A 115 -0.08 -2.54 9.64
CA TYR A 115 0.34 -2.06 8.32
C TYR A 115 1.48 -2.92 7.77
N ARG A 116 1.52 -3.09 6.44
CA ARG A 116 2.67 -3.65 5.70
C ARG A 116 2.85 -2.90 4.39
N PHE A 117 4.08 -2.91 3.89
CA PHE A 117 4.41 -2.48 2.54
C PHE A 117 4.79 -3.68 1.68
N LEU A 118 4.41 -3.64 0.41
CA LEU A 118 4.75 -4.62 -0.61
C LEU A 118 5.40 -3.89 -1.78
N ASP A 119 6.50 -4.45 -2.28
CA ASP A 119 7.38 -3.85 -3.28
C ASP A 119 6.87 -3.98 -4.72
N GLU A 120 5.58 -4.24 -4.90
CA GLU A 120 4.92 -4.56 -6.16
C GLU A 120 3.65 -3.72 -6.37
N PRO A 121 3.19 -3.54 -7.63
CA PRO A 121 1.83 -3.09 -7.91
C PRO A 121 0.80 -4.13 -7.42
N PHE A 122 -0.45 -3.71 -7.31
CA PHE A 122 -1.50 -4.62 -6.87
C PHE A 122 -1.78 -5.70 -7.93
N ASN A 123 -1.58 -6.95 -7.56
CA ASN A 123 -2.11 -8.14 -8.22
C ASN A 123 -2.94 -8.94 -7.21
N ILE A 124 -4.14 -9.38 -7.60
CA ILE A 124 -5.04 -10.14 -6.72
C ILE A 124 -4.40 -11.44 -6.22
N GLU A 125 -3.57 -12.07 -7.05
CA GLU A 125 -2.87 -13.32 -6.72
C GLU A 125 -1.93 -13.17 -5.52
N TYR A 126 -1.45 -11.95 -5.23
CA TYR A 126 -0.62 -11.68 -4.06
C TYR A 126 -1.43 -11.61 -2.76
N PHE A 127 -2.76 -11.65 -2.84
CA PHE A 127 -3.69 -11.56 -1.72
C PHE A 127 -4.69 -12.72 -1.69
N SER A 128 -4.49 -13.71 -2.55
CA SER A 128 -5.35 -14.88 -2.67
C SER A 128 -4.52 -16.15 -2.79
N GLU A 129 -5.08 -17.25 -2.31
CA GLU A 129 -4.52 -18.59 -2.46
C GLU A 129 -5.57 -19.52 -3.05
N ILE A 130 -5.10 -20.63 -3.64
CA ILE A 130 -5.99 -21.70 -4.06
C ILE A 130 -6.21 -22.64 -2.87
N LYS A 131 -7.47 -22.80 -2.48
CA LYS A 131 -7.90 -23.75 -1.44
C LYS A 131 -9.05 -24.57 -1.99
N ASP A 132 -8.93 -25.89 -1.94
CA ASP A 132 -9.93 -26.83 -2.45
C ASP A 132 -10.35 -26.57 -3.91
N GLY A 133 -9.41 -26.10 -4.73
CA GLY A 133 -9.64 -25.76 -6.15
C GLY A 133 -10.25 -24.38 -6.38
N GLU A 134 -10.56 -23.63 -5.32
CA GLU A 134 -11.14 -22.28 -5.42
C GLU A 134 -10.13 -21.21 -5.00
N SER A 135 -10.19 -20.05 -5.66
CA SER A 135 -9.43 -18.86 -5.25
C SER A 135 -10.09 -18.21 -4.04
N VAL A 136 -9.41 -18.21 -2.91
CA VAL A 136 -9.87 -17.57 -1.65
C VAL A 136 -8.91 -16.47 -1.22
N PHE A 137 -9.41 -15.47 -0.50
CA PHE A 137 -8.53 -14.44 0.07
C PHE A 137 -7.72 -14.99 1.23
N ILE A 138 -6.47 -14.55 1.32
CA ILE A 138 -5.55 -14.98 2.38
C ILE A 138 -5.89 -14.26 3.68
N GLU A 139 -5.77 -14.96 4.80
CA GLU A 139 -5.85 -14.31 6.10
C GLU A 139 -4.67 -13.36 6.31
N SER A 140 -4.95 -12.16 6.82
CA SER A 140 -3.95 -11.10 7.01
C SER A 140 -2.75 -11.52 7.87
N ARG A 141 -2.94 -12.46 8.80
CA ARG A 141 -1.86 -13.04 9.63
C ARG A 141 -0.85 -13.85 8.83
N SER A 142 -1.27 -14.45 7.73
CA SER A 142 -0.44 -15.28 6.83
C SER A 142 0.20 -14.47 5.70
N LEU A 143 -0.19 -13.20 5.53
CA LEU A 143 0.18 -12.39 4.37
C LEU A 143 1.70 -12.26 4.17
N GLY A 144 2.45 -12.00 5.25
CA GLY A 144 3.91 -11.90 5.16
C GLY A 144 4.56 -13.21 4.72
N ARG A 145 4.12 -14.35 5.29
CA ARG A 145 4.61 -15.68 4.89
C ARG A 145 4.27 -15.97 3.43
N HIS A 146 3.06 -15.63 3.01
CA HIS A 146 2.63 -15.84 1.63
C HIS A 146 3.50 -15.05 0.64
N TRP A 147 3.73 -13.76 0.88
CA TRP A 147 4.62 -12.95 0.03
C TRP A 147 6.07 -13.45 0.04
N THR A 148 6.58 -13.94 1.17
CA THR A 148 7.90 -14.57 1.23
C THR A 148 7.97 -15.81 0.33
N LEU A 149 6.94 -16.67 0.32
CA LEU A 149 6.87 -17.85 -0.56
C LEU A 149 6.82 -17.47 -2.04
N LEU A 150 6.13 -16.38 -2.37
CA LEU A 150 6.10 -15.79 -3.71
C LEU A 150 7.38 -15.02 -4.08
N LYS A 151 8.36 -14.93 -3.16
CA LYS A 151 9.62 -14.17 -3.33
C LYS A 151 9.40 -12.68 -3.61
N LEU A 152 8.34 -12.10 -3.07
CA LEU A 152 8.04 -10.68 -3.21
C LEU A 152 8.75 -9.89 -2.11
N GLY A 153 9.33 -8.73 -2.46
CA GLY A 153 9.88 -7.80 -1.47
C GLY A 153 8.76 -7.20 -0.62
N HIS A 154 8.86 -7.25 0.70
CA HIS A 154 7.86 -6.67 1.59
C HIS A 154 8.45 -6.26 2.93
N SER A 155 7.74 -5.42 3.68
CA SER A 155 8.10 -5.05 5.04
C SER A 155 7.69 -6.12 6.06
N ASN A 156 8.28 -6.06 7.25
CA ASN A 156 7.64 -6.61 8.44
C ASN A 156 6.35 -5.85 8.77
N GLN A 157 5.57 -6.38 9.71
CA GLN A 157 4.37 -5.69 10.18
C GLN A 157 4.76 -4.46 10.99
N LEU A 158 4.13 -3.33 10.69
CA LEU A 158 4.17 -2.14 11.52
C LEU A 158 2.89 -2.07 12.35
N ASP A 159 3.04 -1.91 13.65
CA ASP A 159 1.94 -1.99 14.61
C ASP A 159 1.34 -0.64 14.99
N THR A 160 1.99 0.45 14.56
CA THR A 160 1.59 1.81 14.91
C THR A 160 1.44 2.68 13.67
N VAL A 161 0.48 3.59 13.72
CA VAL A 161 0.31 4.60 12.66
C VAL A 161 1.51 5.54 12.58
N THR A 162 2.24 5.74 13.69
CA THR A 162 3.44 6.57 13.74
C THR A 162 4.58 5.96 12.93
N ASP A 163 4.84 4.65 13.08
CA ASP A 163 5.86 3.97 12.28
C ASP A 163 5.45 3.92 10.80
N TYR A 164 4.17 3.68 10.52
CA TYR A 164 3.62 3.77 9.16
C TYR A 164 3.86 5.17 8.54
N ARG A 165 3.53 6.25 9.28
CA ARG A 165 3.78 7.64 8.86
C ARG A 165 5.26 7.90 8.59
N ALA A 166 6.13 7.45 9.50
CA ALA A 166 7.58 7.60 9.36
C ALA A 166 8.08 7.04 8.01
N VAL A 167 7.52 5.91 7.58
CA VAL A 167 7.85 5.27 6.30
C VAL A 167 7.19 5.96 5.12
N ILE A 168 5.85 6.07 5.07
CA ILE A 168 5.14 6.57 3.87
C ILE A 168 5.47 8.03 3.57
N GLN A 169 5.65 8.86 4.60
CA GLN A 169 6.00 10.28 4.45
C GLN A 169 7.51 10.51 4.33
N GLY A 170 8.32 9.50 4.65
CA GLY A 170 9.77 9.65 4.72
C GLY A 170 10.24 10.57 5.85
N ASP A 171 9.47 10.66 6.94
CA ASP A 171 9.75 11.56 8.06
C ASP A 171 10.91 11.04 8.92
N ARG A 172 12.09 11.62 8.69
CA ARG A 172 13.32 11.28 9.41
C ARG A 172 13.23 11.54 10.92
N SER A 173 12.41 12.50 11.34
CA SER A 173 12.24 12.82 12.77
C SER A 173 11.45 11.72 13.48
N LEU A 174 10.41 11.18 12.84
CA LEU A 174 9.65 10.03 13.36
C LEU A 174 10.49 8.75 13.34
N VAL A 175 11.28 8.53 12.27
CA VAL A 175 12.24 7.42 12.20
C VAL A 175 13.21 7.45 13.38
N ALA A 176 13.82 8.60 13.66
CA ALA A 176 14.82 8.75 14.72
C ALA A 176 14.25 8.53 16.14
N ARG A 177 12.94 8.74 16.34
CA ARG A 177 12.27 8.55 17.63
C ARG A 177 11.79 7.12 17.87
N SER A 178 11.77 6.28 16.84
CA SER A 178 11.29 4.89 16.96
C SER A 178 12.40 3.98 17.49
N ASN A 179 12.04 3.03 18.35
CA ASN A 179 12.94 1.97 18.79
C ASN A 179 13.40 1.06 17.63
N GLN A 180 12.74 1.17 16.46
CA GLN A 180 13.04 0.42 15.24
C GLN A 180 13.69 1.33 14.16
N ALA A 181 14.37 2.41 14.56
CA ALA A 181 14.90 3.44 13.67
C ALA A 181 15.66 2.89 12.44
N ARG A 182 16.51 1.86 12.63
CA ARG A 182 17.27 1.25 11.52
C ARG A 182 16.35 0.60 10.48
N GLU A 183 15.36 -0.15 10.93
CA GLU A 183 14.38 -0.80 10.04
C GLU A 183 13.51 0.25 9.35
N LEU A 184 12.99 1.23 10.09
CA LEU A 184 12.17 2.29 9.50
C LEU A 184 12.94 3.14 8.49
N ALA A 185 14.24 3.36 8.70
CA ALA A 185 15.10 4.03 7.72
C ALA A 185 15.20 3.24 6.41
N GLN A 186 15.37 1.91 6.49
CA GLN A 186 15.40 1.03 5.31
C GLN A 186 14.05 1.02 4.59
N LEU A 187 12.95 0.89 5.35
CA LEU A 187 11.60 0.91 4.79
C LEU A 187 11.27 2.28 4.15
N SER A 188 11.63 3.39 4.80
CA SER A 188 11.49 4.74 4.25
C SER A 188 12.28 4.91 2.94
N ALA A 189 13.48 4.35 2.89
CA ALA A 189 14.31 4.33 1.69
C ALA A 189 13.78 3.43 0.56
N ALA A 190 12.82 2.54 0.82
CA ALA A 190 12.18 1.70 -0.19
C ALA A 190 10.75 2.18 -0.58
N TYR A 191 9.96 2.64 0.39
CA TYR A 191 8.50 2.73 0.26
C TYR A 191 7.92 4.15 0.39
N SER A 192 8.71 5.16 0.76
CA SER A 192 8.20 6.53 0.93
C SER A 192 7.65 7.16 -0.37
N LEU A 193 6.84 8.21 -0.25
CA LEU A 193 6.42 9.02 -1.40
C LEU A 193 7.52 9.96 -1.88
N GLY A 194 8.40 10.39 -0.97
CA GLY A 194 9.50 11.29 -1.25
C GLY A 194 10.65 10.58 -1.96
N GLY A 195 11.18 11.20 -3.01
CA GLY A 195 12.49 10.84 -3.54
C GLY A 195 13.56 11.64 -2.82
N SER A 196 14.43 11.00 -2.03
CA SER A 196 15.78 11.57 -1.92
C SER A 196 16.42 11.44 -3.29
N LYS A 197 16.35 12.49 -4.13
CA LYS A 197 17.41 12.72 -5.11
C LYS A 197 18.67 12.99 -4.30
N GLY A 198 19.43 11.94 -3.99
CA GLY A 198 20.63 12.06 -3.18
C GLY A 198 21.04 10.79 -2.45
N SER A 199 21.31 9.71 -3.18
CA SER A 199 22.46 8.87 -2.88
C SER A 199 22.82 8.10 -4.15
N MET A 200 23.88 8.59 -4.79
CA MET A 200 24.50 8.02 -5.97
C MET A 200 25.09 6.65 -5.56
N TYR A 201 24.40 5.54 -5.86
CA TYR A 201 25.05 4.24 -5.86
C TYR A 201 26.01 4.19 -7.05
N TRP A 202 27.26 4.60 -6.81
CA TRP A 202 28.39 4.14 -7.61
C TRP A 202 28.50 2.63 -7.43
N SER A 203 27.90 1.87 -8.34
CA SER A 203 28.16 0.43 -8.45
C SER A 203 29.21 0.21 -9.52
N ASN A 204 30.44 -0.08 -9.09
CA ASN A 204 31.45 -0.72 -9.92
C ASN A 204 30.86 -1.99 -10.54
N ARG A 205 30.56 -1.95 -11.84
CA ARG A 205 30.45 -3.14 -12.68
C ARG A 205 31.82 -3.36 -13.31
N THR A 206 32.73 -4.01 -12.58
CA THR A 206 33.86 -4.68 -13.22
C THR A 206 33.28 -5.89 -13.95
N GLY A 207 33.35 -5.82 -15.29
CA GLY A 207 32.81 -6.82 -16.18
C GLY A 207 33.56 -8.14 -16.09
N HIS A 208 32.82 -9.23 -16.01
CA HIS A 208 33.28 -10.49 -16.59
C HIS A 208 32.83 -10.51 -18.04
N ILE A 209 33.73 -10.05 -18.91
CA ILE A 209 33.68 -10.33 -20.34
C ILE A 209 34.26 -11.74 -20.50
N ASN A 210 33.41 -12.74 -20.68
CA ASN A 210 33.88 -14.03 -21.17
C ASN A 210 33.92 -13.93 -22.70
N LYS A 211 35.12 -13.86 -23.27
CA LYS A 211 35.34 -13.99 -24.72
C LYS A 211 35.93 -15.37 -24.99
N ARG A 212 35.15 -16.15 -25.74
CA ARG A 212 35.49 -17.34 -26.52
C ARG A 212 35.89 -18.59 -25.75
#